data_AF-A0A537LHX6-F1
#
_entry.id   AF-A0A537LHX6-F1
#
_cell.length_a   1.000
_cell.length_b   1.000
_cell.length_c   1.000
_cell.angle_alpha   90.00
_cell.angle_beta   90.00
_cell.angle_gamma   90.00
#
_symmetry.space_group_name_H-M   'P 1'
#
loop_
_entity.id
_entity.type
_entity.pdbx_description
1 polymer ?
#
loop_
_entity_poly.entity_id
_entity_poly.type
_entity_poly.pdbx_seq_one_letter_code
_entity_poly.pdbx_strand_id
1 'polypeptide(L)'
;AVAAWWVVRDATRPPPALHTAITGALRNLRALRFIAAYAAHNWELFGMRAWLPAFLTSLWVQRGMPLTSATARGATFSSLVLLGSGLSNAAGGWLSDRLGRRRMITVFLTASALCSAVIGWSPALGMPAVLTLALLYGLLVTADSSSISTAVAESATAETLGATLAVQSGLGFLVTAISPSLFGAVLDATGGIWGWAFLSLGIAAVLGTVAVATVSERR
;
A
#
# COMPACT_ATOMS: atom_id res chain seq x y z
N ALA A 1 -22.76 7.99 -11.57
CA ALA A 1 -24.13 7.54 -11.19
C ALA A 1 -24.90 6.96 -12.38
N VAL A 2 -25.10 7.69 -13.48
CA VAL A 2 -25.92 7.23 -14.63
C VAL A 2 -25.38 5.96 -15.30
N ALA A 3 -24.06 5.84 -15.55
CA ALA A 3 -23.49 4.65 -16.18
C ALA A 3 -23.59 3.37 -15.30
N ALA A 4 -23.52 3.52 -13.97
CA ALA A 4 -23.67 2.41 -13.04
C ALA A 4 -25.11 1.86 -13.03
N TRP A 5 -26.11 2.71 -13.27
CA TRP A 5 -27.51 2.31 -13.35
C TRP A 5 -27.79 1.33 -14.51
N TRP A 6 -27.17 1.55 -15.67
CA TRP A 6 -27.33 0.69 -16.84
C TRP A 6 -26.74 -0.71 -16.67
N VAL A 7 -25.78 -0.86 -15.75
CA VAL A 7 -25.16 -2.15 -15.40
C VAL A 7 -25.94 -2.86 -14.29
N VAL A 8 -26.53 -2.11 -13.35
CA VAL A 8 -27.21 -2.66 -12.17
C VAL A 8 -28.69 -2.96 -12.43
N ARG A 9 -29.31 -2.36 -13.44
CA ARG A 9 -30.73 -2.58 -13.79
C ARG A 9 -31.10 -4.06 -14.05
N ASP A 10 -30.13 -4.88 -14.46
CA ASP A 10 -30.32 -6.30 -14.78
C ASP A 10 -30.06 -7.21 -13.56
N ALA A 11 -29.88 -6.66 -12.36
CA ALA A 11 -29.70 -7.43 -11.13
C ALA A 11 -30.99 -8.19 -10.77
N THR A 12 -30.99 -9.51 -11.01
CA THR A 12 -32.15 -10.40 -10.88
C THR A 12 -32.54 -10.74 -9.44
N ARG A 13 -31.77 -10.30 -8.44
CA ARG A 13 -32.04 -10.57 -7.02
C ARG A 13 -32.02 -9.28 -6.21
N PRO A 14 -33.00 -9.05 -5.31
CA PRO A 14 -32.94 -7.94 -4.38
C PRO A 14 -31.69 -8.07 -3.51
N PRO A 15 -30.95 -6.98 -3.27
CA PRO A 15 -29.76 -7.03 -2.44
C PRO A 15 -30.15 -7.48 -1.02
N PRO A 16 -29.32 -8.33 -0.37
CA PRO A 16 -29.56 -8.69 1.02
C PRO A 16 -29.56 -7.43 1.89
N ALA A 17 -30.26 -7.49 3.03
CA ALA A 17 -30.24 -6.41 4.01
C ALA A 17 -28.79 -6.06 4.39
N LEU A 18 -28.47 -4.76 4.43
CA LEU A 18 -27.11 -4.24 4.62
C LEU A 18 -26.38 -4.89 5.81
N HIS A 19 -27.07 -5.03 6.94
CA HIS A 19 -26.52 -5.68 8.14
C HIS A 19 -26.11 -7.14 7.89
N THR A 20 -26.93 -7.91 7.17
CA THR A 20 -26.64 -9.31 6.82
C THR A 20 -25.44 -9.41 5.87
N ALA A 21 -25.32 -8.46 4.94
CA ALA A 21 -24.19 -8.42 4.01
C ALA A 21 -22.87 -8.06 4.72
N ILE A 22 -22.88 -7.08 5.64
CA ILE A 22 -21.70 -6.68 6.43
C ILE A 22 -21.29 -7.80 7.38
N THR A 23 -22.23 -8.37 8.14
CA THR A 23 -21.92 -9.48 9.05
C THR A 23 -21.41 -10.71 8.27
N GLY A 24 -21.95 -10.97 7.08
CA GLY A 24 -21.43 -11.99 6.17
C GLY A 24 -19.98 -11.72 5.74
N ALA A 25 -19.66 -10.49 5.35
CA ALA A 25 -18.31 -10.08 4.99
C ALA A 25 -17.33 -10.22 6.18
N LEU A 26 -17.73 -9.80 7.38
CA LEU A 26 -16.92 -9.91 8.60
C LEU A 26 -16.72 -11.34 9.10
N ARG A 27 -17.58 -12.29 8.69
CA ARG A 27 -17.40 -13.72 8.98
C ARG A 27 -16.50 -14.43 7.97
N ASN A 28 -16.23 -13.81 6.82
CA ASN A 28 -15.37 -14.36 5.80
C ASN A 28 -13.88 -14.10 6.12
N LEU A 29 -13.29 -14.99 6.91
CA LEU A 29 -11.89 -14.89 7.34
C LEU A 29 -10.89 -14.80 6.17
N ARG A 30 -11.20 -15.44 5.04
CA ARG A 30 -10.35 -15.36 3.84
C ARG A 30 -10.35 -13.94 3.27
N ALA A 31 -11.53 -13.34 3.10
CA ALA A 31 -11.65 -11.96 2.65
C ALA A 31 -11.00 -10.99 3.65
N LEU A 32 -11.22 -11.19 4.96
CA LEU A 32 -10.62 -10.34 5.99
C LEU A 32 -9.08 -10.38 6.00
N ARG A 33 -8.45 -11.52 5.71
CA ARG A 33 -6.99 -11.61 5.59
C ARG A 33 -6.45 -10.79 4.42
N PHE A 34 -7.12 -10.81 3.27
CA PHE A 34 -6.77 -9.95 2.14
C PHE A 34 -7.09 -8.47 2.40
N ILE A 35 -8.16 -8.17 3.15
CA ILE A 35 -8.47 -6.80 3.59
C ILE A 35 -7.41 -6.29 4.57
N ALA A 36 -6.92 -7.12 5.48
CA ALA A 36 -5.83 -6.75 6.38
C ALA A 36 -4.53 -6.47 5.60
N ALA A 37 -4.24 -7.28 4.57
CA ALA A 37 -3.14 -7.02 3.66
C ALA A 37 -3.33 -5.71 2.88
N TYR A 38 -4.55 -5.42 2.44
CA TYR A 38 -4.90 -4.15 1.79
C TYR A 38 -4.70 -2.96 2.73
N ALA A 39 -5.07 -3.08 4.01
CA ALA A 39 -4.84 -2.04 5.00
C ALA A 39 -3.34 -1.84 5.23
N ALA A 40 -2.56 -2.91 5.43
CA ALA A 40 -1.10 -2.85 5.57
C ALA A 40 -0.41 -2.20 4.36
N HIS A 41 -0.84 -2.58 3.15
CA HIS A 41 -0.39 -1.99 1.89
C HIS A 41 -0.65 -0.49 1.84
N ASN A 42 -1.88 -0.06 2.13
CA ASN A 42 -2.24 1.36 2.14
C ASN A 42 -1.52 2.13 3.24
N TRP A 43 -1.32 1.52 4.40
CA TRP A 43 -0.51 2.09 5.47
C TRP A 43 0.89 2.42 4.95
N GLU A 44 1.56 1.44 4.34
CA GLU A 44 2.91 1.60 3.80
C GLU A 44 2.94 2.64 2.66
N LEU A 45 2.09 2.47 1.64
CA LEU A 45 2.05 3.30 0.45
C LEU A 45 1.80 4.77 0.77
N PHE A 46 0.80 5.08 1.59
CA PHE A 46 0.45 6.47 1.90
C PHE A 46 1.41 7.10 2.92
N GLY A 47 1.96 6.31 3.84
CA GLY A 47 3.04 6.75 4.72
C GLY A 47 4.28 7.15 3.92
N MET A 48 4.73 6.28 3.02
CA MET A 48 5.84 6.56 2.12
C MET A 48 5.54 7.78 1.26
N ARG A 49 4.36 7.83 0.63
CA ARG A 49 3.98 8.94 -0.26
C ARG A 49 3.98 10.30 0.44
N ALA A 50 3.53 10.36 1.69
CA ALA A 50 3.50 11.59 2.46
C ALA A 50 4.91 12.07 2.85
N TRP A 51 5.81 11.15 3.23
CA TRP A 51 7.10 11.50 3.83
C TRP A 51 8.29 11.45 2.86
N LEU A 52 8.20 10.77 1.72
CA LEU A 52 9.28 10.69 0.74
C LEU A 52 9.78 12.08 0.26
N PRO A 53 8.92 13.07 -0.04
CA PRO A 53 9.38 14.41 -0.41
C PRO A 53 10.17 15.10 0.71
N ALA A 54 9.70 14.99 1.96
CA ALA A 54 10.36 15.57 3.11
C ALA A 54 11.71 14.90 3.40
N PHE A 55 11.76 13.58 3.30
CA PHE A 55 12.99 12.81 3.40
C PHE A 55 14.02 13.29 2.37
N LEU A 56 13.68 13.27 1.08
CA LEU A 56 14.60 13.70 0.02
C LEU A 56 15.00 15.18 0.15
N THR A 57 14.08 16.04 0.58
CA THR A 57 14.36 17.46 0.86
C THR A 57 15.42 17.59 1.96
N SER A 58 15.27 16.86 3.07
CA SER A 58 16.21 16.90 4.19
C SER A 58 17.63 16.52 3.77
N LEU A 59 17.76 15.54 2.86
CA LEU A 59 19.06 15.10 2.34
C LEU A 59 19.74 16.15 1.46
N TRP A 60 18.98 16.98 0.75
CA TRP A 60 19.52 18.09 -0.03
C TRP A 60 19.90 19.26 0.85
N VAL A 61 19.11 19.56 1.89
CA VAL A 61 19.43 20.59 2.89
C VAL A 61 20.75 20.24 3.61
N GLN A 62 20.93 18.98 4.01
CA GLN A 62 22.19 18.50 4.63
C GLN A 62 23.41 18.65 3.71
N ARG A 63 23.21 18.75 2.39
CA ARG A 63 24.27 18.99 1.39
C ARG A 63 24.47 20.48 1.07
N GLY A 64 23.93 21.37 1.89
CA GLY A 64 24.09 22.82 1.76
C GLY A 64 23.13 23.49 0.77
N MET A 65 22.11 22.78 0.29
CA MET A 65 21.12 23.38 -0.61
C MET A 65 20.13 24.26 0.16
N PRO A 66 19.81 25.46 -0.34
CA PRO A 66 18.77 26.30 0.25
C PRO A 66 17.43 25.55 0.33
N LEU A 67 16.67 25.76 1.41
CA LEU A 67 15.43 25.03 1.69
C LEU A 67 14.45 25.07 0.51
N THR A 68 14.22 26.25 -0.09
CA THR A 68 13.30 26.40 -1.23
C THR A 68 13.70 25.51 -2.42
N SER A 69 14.99 25.47 -2.76
CA SER A 69 15.51 24.64 -3.85
C SER A 69 15.50 23.15 -3.49
N ALA A 70 15.79 22.81 -2.23
CA ALA A 70 15.75 21.45 -1.73
C ALA A 70 14.33 20.88 -1.75
N THR A 71 13.34 21.66 -1.33
CA THR A 71 11.92 21.29 -1.36
C THR A 71 11.45 21.06 -2.79
N ALA A 72 11.81 21.95 -3.72
CA ALA A 72 11.47 21.78 -5.13
C ALA A 72 12.06 20.47 -5.69
N ARG A 73 13.35 20.19 -5.45
CA ARG A 73 13.98 18.94 -5.90
C ARG A 73 13.39 17.70 -5.23
N GLY A 74 13.17 17.74 -3.91
CA GLY A 74 12.57 16.64 -3.17
C GLY A 74 11.17 16.28 -3.70
N ALA A 75 10.35 17.30 -4.00
CA ALA A 75 9.06 17.14 -4.64
C ALA A 75 9.17 16.59 -6.07
N THR A 76 10.09 17.10 -6.89
CA THR A 76 10.31 16.60 -8.26
C THR A 76 10.68 15.12 -8.26
N PHE A 77 11.69 14.71 -7.49
CA PHE A 77 12.13 13.31 -7.47
C PHE A 77 11.05 12.38 -6.91
N SER A 78 10.36 12.79 -5.85
CA SER A 78 9.23 12.00 -5.33
C SER A 78 8.11 11.86 -6.35
N SER A 79 7.81 12.92 -7.11
CA SER A 79 6.81 12.87 -8.17
C SER A 79 7.22 11.91 -9.28
N LEU A 80 8.51 11.88 -9.65
CA LEU A 80 9.03 10.91 -10.64
C LEU A 80 8.90 9.46 -10.13
N VAL A 81 9.18 9.21 -8.85
CA VAL A 81 8.98 7.90 -8.23
C VAL A 81 7.50 7.49 -8.33
N LEU A 82 6.58 8.39 -7.97
CA LEU A 82 5.14 8.11 -8.02
C LEU A 82 4.65 7.87 -9.46
N LEU A 83 5.09 8.68 -10.43
CA LEU A 83 4.76 8.48 -11.84
C LEU A 83 5.30 7.15 -12.37
N GLY A 84 6.55 6.81 -12.05
CA GLY A 84 7.16 5.53 -12.42
C GLY A 84 6.43 4.34 -11.82
N SER A 85 5.98 4.46 -10.56
CA SER A 85 5.23 3.42 -9.85
C SER A 85 3.85 3.13 -10.43
N GLY A 86 3.22 4.06 -11.16
CA GLY A 86 1.93 3.81 -11.80
C GLY A 86 1.97 2.63 -12.78
N LEU A 87 3.09 2.46 -13.50
CA LEU A 87 3.29 1.36 -14.44
C LEU A 87 3.45 0.01 -13.74
N SER A 88 4.03 0.00 -12.53
CA SER A 88 4.27 -1.26 -11.81
C SER A 88 2.96 -1.90 -11.33
N ASN A 89 1.91 -1.13 -11.04
CA ASN A 89 0.61 -1.68 -10.66
C ASN A 89 0.01 -2.57 -11.78
N ALA A 90 0.11 -2.13 -13.04
CA ALA A 90 -0.39 -2.89 -14.17
C ALA A 90 0.47 -4.15 -14.42
N ALA A 91 1.79 -3.99 -14.39
CA ALA A 91 2.72 -5.11 -14.56
C ALA A 91 2.59 -6.14 -13.43
N GLY A 92 2.46 -5.69 -12.18
CA GLY A 92 2.30 -6.56 -11.01
C GLY A 92 0.96 -7.29 -11.00
N GLY A 93 -0.14 -6.65 -11.42
CA GLY A 93 -1.43 -7.29 -11.65
C GLY A 93 -1.36 -8.40 -12.69
N TRP A 94 -0.79 -8.10 -13.86
CA TRP A 94 -0.57 -9.11 -14.91
C TRP A 94 0.30 -10.28 -14.44
N LEU A 95 1.35 -10.00 -13.66
CA LEU A 95 2.22 -11.04 -13.12
C LEU A 95 1.51 -11.90 -12.08
N SER A 96 0.67 -11.28 -11.24
CA SER A 96 -0.20 -11.95 -10.27
C SER A 96 -1.20 -12.89 -10.94
N ASP A 97 -1.81 -12.47 -12.05
CA ASP A 97 -2.75 -13.32 -12.78
C ASP A 97 -2.07 -14.56 -13.38
N ARG A 98 -0.77 -14.49 -13.71
CA ARG A 98 0.01 -15.61 -14.27
C ARG A 98 0.66 -16.51 -13.23
N LEU A 99 1.23 -15.93 -12.17
CA LEU A 99 2.04 -16.64 -11.17
C LEU A 99 1.28 -16.94 -9.87
N GLY A 100 0.03 -16.48 -9.77
CA GLY A 100 -0.86 -16.68 -8.64
C GLY A 100 -0.90 -15.47 -7.70
N ARG A 101 -2.13 -15.04 -7.35
CA ARG A 101 -2.37 -13.82 -6.54
C ARG A 101 -1.65 -13.85 -5.20
N ARG A 102 -1.91 -14.89 -4.40
CA ARG A 102 -1.35 -15.02 -3.05
C ARG A 102 0.18 -14.93 -3.05
N ARG A 103 0.81 -15.63 -3.99
CA ARG A 103 2.27 -15.67 -4.17
C ARG A 103 2.81 -14.28 -4.48
N MET A 104 2.24 -13.61 -5.49
CA MET A 104 2.77 -12.31 -5.93
C MET A 104 2.53 -11.21 -4.90
N ILE A 105 1.37 -11.18 -4.23
CA ILE A 105 1.12 -10.25 -3.11
C ILE A 105 2.17 -10.44 -2.01
N THR A 106 2.46 -11.69 -1.62
CA THR A 106 3.47 -11.99 -0.59
C THR A 106 4.85 -11.49 -1.01
N VAL A 107 5.25 -11.70 -2.28
CA VAL A 107 6.53 -11.26 -2.81
C VAL A 107 6.64 -9.73 -2.80
N PHE A 108 5.63 -9.02 -3.30
CA PHE A 108 5.67 -7.56 -3.39
C PHE A 108 5.65 -6.91 -2.01
N LEU A 109 4.78 -7.33 -1.09
CA LEU A 109 4.77 -6.82 0.29
C LEU A 109 6.08 -7.10 1.04
N THR A 110 6.68 -8.28 0.84
CA THR A 110 7.96 -8.59 1.48
C THR A 110 9.08 -7.71 0.90
N ALA A 111 9.11 -7.53 -0.43
CA ALA A 111 10.12 -6.74 -1.10
C ALA A 111 9.98 -5.24 -0.80
N SER A 112 8.76 -4.71 -0.72
CA SER A 112 8.49 -3.33 -0.30
C SER A 112 8.90 -3.12 1.15
N ALA A 113 8.55 -4.05 2.05
CA ALA A 113 8.95 -3.99 3.46
C ALA A 113 10.47 -3.95 3.65
N LEU A 114 11.23 -4.74 2.87
CA LEU A 114 12.70 -4.70 2.88
C LEU A 114 13.23 -3.35 2.39
N CYS A 115 12.65 -2.78 1.32
CA CYS A 115 13.03 -1.45 0.86
C CYS A 115 12.74 -0.39 1.92
N SER A 116 11.59 -0.48 2.58
CA SER A 116 11.18 0.38 3.68
C SER A 116 12.16 0.30 4.86
N ALA A 117 12.57 -0.91 5.24
CA ALA A 117 13.52 -1.11 6.33
C ALA A 117 14.91 -0.50 6.05
N VAL A 118 15.31 -0.37 4.78
CA VAL A 118 16.66 0.07 4.38
C VAL A 118 16.71 1.54 3.96
N ILE A 119 15.65 2.10 3.37
CA ILE A 119 15.68 3.42 2.72
C ILE A 119 16.10 4.55 3.66
N GLY A 120 15.63 4.55 4.92
CA GLY A 120 16.00 5.58 5.89
C GLY A 120 17.45 5.53 6.35
N TRP A 121 18.16 4.42 6.12
CA TRP A 121 19.60 4.23 6.42
C TRP A 121 20.50 4.43 5.19
N SER A 122 19.91 4.43 3.99
CA SER A 122 20.63 4.59 2.73
C SER A 122 21.38 5.93 2.53
N PRO A 123 21.16 7.04 3.27
CA PRO A 123 21.95 8.26 3.09
C PRO A 123 23.47 8.08 3.21
N ALA A 124 23.92 7.11 4.02
CA ALA A 124 25.34 6.74 4.16
C ALA A 124 25.96 6.21 2.85
N LEU A 125 25.15 5.71 1.92
CA LEU A 125 25.57 5.14 0.63
C LEU A 125 25.62 6.19 -0.49
N GLY A 126 25.22 7.43 -0.22
CA GLY A 126 25.19 8.52 -1.19
C GLY A 126 23.86 8.69 -1.93
N MET A 127 23.70 9.84 -2.58
CA MET A 127 22.41 10.23 -3.19
C MET A 127 21.94 9.31 -4.33
N PRO A 128 22.80 8.82 -5.24
CA PRO A 128 22.35 7.90 -6.29
C PRO A 128 21.71 6.64 -5.72
N ALA A 129 22.30 6.05 -4.69
CA ALA A 129 21.76 4.87 -4.01
C ALA A 129 20.38 5.15 -3.38
N VAL A 130 20.23 6.29 -2.70
CA VAL A 130 18.94 6.71 -2.12
C VAL A 130 17.86 6.83 -3.21
N LEU A 131 18.16 7.49 -4.33
CA LEU A 131 17.20 7.71 -5.41
C LEU A 131 16.81 6.41 -6.12
N THR A 132 17.79 5.52 -6.37
CA THR A 132 17.53 4.18 -6.93
C THR A 132 16.65 3.36 -5.98
N LEU A 133 16.95 3.39 -4.68
CA LEU A 133 16.17 2.65 -3.68
C LEU A 133 14.77 3.25 -3.52
N ALA A 134 14.61 4.58 -3.57
CA ALA A 134 13.31 5.23 -3.56
C ALA A 134 12.45 4.84 -4.77
N LEU A 135 13.05 4.78 -5.97
CA LEU A 135 12.37 4.33 -7.17
C LEU A 135 11.96 2.86 -7.06
N LEU A 136 12.89 1.98 -6.67
CA LEU A 136 12.61 0.56 -6.46
C LEU A 136 11.50 0.35 -5.42
N TYR A 137 11.57 1.09 -4.31
CA TYR A 137 10.57 1.04 -3.27
C TYR A 137 9.19 1.44 -3.81
N GLY A 138 9.10 2.57 -4.51
CA GLY A 138 7.87 3.05 -5.14
C GLY A 138 7.28 2.04 -6.13
N LEU A 139 8.12 1.42 -6.96
CA LEU A 139 7.70 0.38 -7.91
C LEU A 139 7.12 -0.84 -7.17
N LEU A 140 7.81 -1.34 -6.14
CA LEU A 140 7.41 -2.55 -5.42
C LEU A 140 6.15 -2.33 -4.59
N VAL A 141 6.06 -1.24 -3.83
CA VAL A 141 4.91 -0.90 -2.97
C VAL A 141 3.64 -0.58 -3.76
N THR A 142 3.73 -0.42 -5.07
CA THR A 142 2.56 -0.13 -5.91
C THR A 142 2.13 -1.34 -6.74
N ALA A 143 3.01 -2.34 -6.91
CA ALA A 143 2.86 -3.46 -7.83
C ALA A 143 1.69 -4.41 -7.49
N ASP A 144 1.38 -4.59 -6.21
CA ASP A 144 0.34 -5.50 -5.72
C ASP A 144 -1.02 -4.83 -5.46
N SER A 145 -1.16 -3.52 -5.66
CA SER A 145 -2.41 -2.79 -5.37
C SER A 145 -3.64 -3.38 -6.09
N SER A 146 -3.48 -3.68 -7.39
CA SER A 146 -4.50 -4.34 -8.21
C SER A 146 -4.71 -5.80 -7.76
N SER A 147 -3.62 -6.52 -7.48
CA SER A 147 -3.63 -7.93 -7.09
C SER A 147 -4.39 -8.17 -5.79
N ILE A 148 -4.15 -7.34 -4.77
CA ILE A 148 -4.85 -7.42 -3.47
C ILE A 148 -6.34 -7.14 -3.66
N SER A 149 -6.69 -6.08 -4.39
CA SER A 149 -8.09 -5.69 -4.58
C SER A 149 -8.89 -6.79 -5.29
N THR A 150 -8.30 -7.42 -6.31
CA THR A 150 -8.94 -8.54 -6.98
C THR A 150 -9.02 -9.77 -6.08
N ALA A 151 -8.00 -10.06 -5.26
CA ALA A 151 -8.05 -11.17 -4.31
C ALA A 151 -9.14 -11.00 -3.23
N VAL A 152 -9.42 -9.76 -2.80
CA VAL A 152 -10.54 -9.44 -1.92
C VAL A 152 -11.87 -9.73 -2.63
N ALA A 153 -12.04 -9.24 -3.86
CA ALA A 153 -13.26 -9.45 -4.64
C ALA A 153 -13.53 -10.94 -4.90
N GLU A 154 -12.51 -11.71 -5.30
CA GLU A 154 -12.61 -13.15 -5.54
C GLU A 154 -12.85 -13.97 -4.26
N SER A 155 -12.54 -13.40 -3.09
CA SER A 155 -12.81 -14.06 -1.81
C SER A 155 -14.24 -13.85 -1.33
N ALA A 156 -14.98 -12.89 -1.89
CA ALA A 156 -16.36 -12.59 -1.52
C ALA A 156 -17.37 -13.47 -2.27
N THR A 157 -18.54 -13.69 -1.68
CA THR A 157 -19.68 -14.28 -2.40
C THR A 157 -20.45 -13.19 -3.14
N ALA A 158 -21.27 -13.56 -4.14
CA ALA A 158 -22.09 -12.60 -4.87
C ALA A 158 -22.97 -11.73 -3.95
N GLU A 159 -23.48 -12.31 -2.86
CA GLU A 159 -24.33 -11.65 -1.87
C GLU A 159 -23.56 -10.68 -0.95
N THR A 160 -22.27 -10.91 -0.75
CA THR A 160 -21.42 -10.15 0.20
C THR A 160 -20.39 -9.26 -0.48
N LEU A 161 -20.27 -9.30 -1.81
CA LEU A 161 -19.25 -8.58 -2.58
C LEU A 161 -19.27 -7.08 -2.29
N GLY A 162 -20.42 -6.42 -2.40
CA GLY A 162 -20.55 -4.99 -2.14
C GLY A 162 -20.13 -4.61 -0.71
N ALA A 163 -20.55 -5.39 0.28
CA ALA A 163 -20.19 -5.16 1.68
C ALA A 163 -18.69 -5.43 1.94
N THR A 164 -18.12 -6.45 1.30
CA THR A 164 -16.69 -6.78 1.41
C THR A 164 -15.83 -5.66 0.84
N LEU A 165 -16.17 -5.14 -0.34
CA LEU A 165 -15.47 -3.99 -0.95
C LEU A 165 -15.66 -2.69 -0.15
N ALA A 166 -16.82 -2.50 0.49
CA ALA A 166 -17.06 -1.39 1.39
C ALA A 166 -16.16 -1.47 2.65
N VAL A 167 -16.07 -2.65 3.27
CA VAL A 167 -15.17 -2.89 4.42
C VAL A 167 -13.71 -2.71 4.02
N GLN A 168 -13.31 -3.25 2.86
CA GLN A 168 -11.97 -3.08 2.30
C GLN A 168 -11.61 -1.60 2.18
N SER A 169 -12.47 -0.82 1.52
CA SER A 169 -12.23 0.60 1.27
C SER A 169 -12.24 1.39 2.58
N GLY A 170 -13.23 1.14 3.45
CA GLY A 170 -13.34 1.81 4.74
C GLY A 170 -12.11 1.61 5.60
N LEU A 171 -11.68 0.37 5.82
CA LEU A 171 -10.47 0.08 6.61
C LEU A 171 -9.20 0.59 5.91
N GLY A 172 -9.11 0.40 4.60
CA GLY A 172 -7.98 0.85 3.79
C GLY A 172 -7.76 2.36 3.90
N PHE A 173 -8.80 3.18 3.76
CA PHE A 173 -8.66 4.64 3.86
C PHE A 173 -8.47 5.13 5.29
N LEU A 174 -9.08 4.49 6.29
CA LEU A 174 -8.87 4.87 7.70
C LEU A 174 -7.39 4.82 8.08
N VAL A 175 -6.68 3.76 7.68
CA VAL A 175 -5.24 3.65 7.97
C VAL A 175 -4.39 4.67 7.22
N THR A 176 -4.80 5.11 6.02
CA THR A 176 -4.07 6.16 5.29
C THR A 176 -4.06 7.51 6.00
N ALA A 177 -5.09 7.81 6.79
CA ALA A 177 -5.14 9.04 7.57
C ALA A 177 -4.20 8.98 8.79
N ILE A 178 -4.02 7.80 9.36
CA ILE A 178 -3.22 7.58 10.59
C ILE A 178 -1.73 7.42 10.25
N SER A 179 -1.42 6.72 9.15
CA SER A 179 -0.06 6.30 8.81
C SER A 179 0.96 7.46 8.76
N PRO A 180 0.71 8.58 8.05
CA PRO A 180 1.65 9.70 8.03
C PRO A 180 1.88 10.33 9.41
N SER A 181 0.84 10.42 10.25
CA SER A 181 0.97 10.96 11.60
C SER A 181 1.80 10.04 12.50
N LEU A 182 1.61 8.72 12.43
CA LEU A 182 2.44 7.79 13.20
C LEU A 182 3.90 7.82 12.73
N PHE A 183 4.13 7.89 11.41
CA PHE A 183 5.48 8.05 10.88
C PHE A 183 6.17 9.28 11.45
N GLY A 184 5.49 10.43 11.47
CA GLY A 184 6.00 11.67 12.07
C GLY A 184 6.31 11.50 13.57
N ALA A 185 5.38 10.90 14.32
CA ALA A 185 5.59 10.64 15.74
C ALA A 185 6.80 9.72 16.02
N VAL A 186 7.03 8.70 15.19
CA VAL A 186 8.23 7.84 15.29
C VAL A 186 9.50 8.62 14.93
N LEU A 187 9.43 9.48 13.90
CA LEU A 187 10.55 10.33 13.52
C LEU A 187 10.95 11.26 14.66
N ASP A 188 9.98 11.92 15.30
CA ASP A 188 10.21 12.83 16.42
C ASP A 188 10.72 12.08 17.66
N ALA A 189 10.11 10.93 17.99
CA ALA A 189 10.50 10.12 19.15
C ALA A 189 11.91 9.51 19.03
N THR A 190 12.41 9.34 17.80
CA THR A 190 13.75 8.82 17.54
C THR A 190 14.79 9.91 17.26
N GLY A 191 14.44 11.18 17.47
CA GLY A 191 15.37 12.30 17.30
C GLY A 191 15.68 12.62 15.83
N GLY A 192 14.74 12.35 14.92
CA GLY A 192 14.89 12.63 13.49
C GLY A 192 15.56 11.52 12.69
N ILE A 193 15.64 10.29 13.23
CA ILE A 193 16.25 9.15 12.53
C ILE A 193 15.24 8.54 11.56
N TRP A 194 15.37 8.89 10.28
CA TRP A 194 14.51 8.40 9.19
C TRP A 194 14.41 6.88 9.11
N GLY A 195 15.48 6.16 9.43
CA GLY A 195 15.53 4.69 9.43
C GLY A 195 14.42 4.05 10.25
N TRP A 196 14.17 4.56 11.47
CA TRP A 196 13.12 4.03 12.35
C TRP A 196 11.71 4.39 11.86
N ALA A 197 11.54 5.59 11.33
CA ALA A 197 10.26 6.03 10.79
C ALA A 197 9.85 5.20 9.57
N PHE A 198 10.76 4.95 8.62
CA PHE A 198 10.47 4.04 7.49
C PHE A 198 10.31 2.58 7.95
N LEU A 199 11.11 2.09 8.89
CA LEU A 199 10.91 0.74 9.44
C LEU A 199 9.50 0.53 10.00
N SER A 200 8.89 1.56 10.61
CA SER A 200 7.51 1.49 11.10
C SER A 200 6.49 1.18 10.00
N LEU A 201 6.71 1.66 8.77
CA LEU A 201 5.89 1.33 7.61
C LEU A 201 6.13 -0.11 7.14
N GLY A 202 7.41 -0.51 7.08
CA GLY A 202 7.81 -1.87 6.73
C GLY A 202 7.24 -2.93 7.67
N ILE A 203 7.14 -2.65 8.98
CA ILE A 203 6.50 -3.55 9.95
C ILE A 203 5.04 -3.80 9.58
N ALA A 204 4.29 -2.76 9.19
CA ALA A 204 2.90 -2.94 8.74
C ALA A 204 2.83 -3.85 7.50
N ALA A 205 3.71 -3.66 6.52
CA ALA A 205 3.79 -4.50 5.33
C ALA A 205 4.14 -5.97 5.65
N VAL A 206 5.02 -6.23 6.61
CA VAL A 206 5.31 -7.59 7.11
C VAL A 206 4.05 -8.20 7.75
N LEU A 207 3.30 -7.44 8.56
CA LEU A 207 2.04 -7.94 9.14
C LEU A 207 1.02 -8.28 8.04
N GLY A 208 0.93 -7.47 6.99
CA GLY A 208 0.12 -7.77 5.80
C GLY A 208 0.56 -9.06 5.10
N THR A 209 1.86 -9.25 4.94
CA THR A 209 2.45 -10.47 4.37
C THR A 209 2.05 -11.71 5.17
N VAL A 210 2.16 -11.65 6.49
CA VAL A 210 1.75 -12.76 7.39
C VAL A 210 0.26 -13.04 7.26
N ALA A 211 -0.59 -12.00 7.18
CA ALA A 211 -2.03 -12.16 6.99
C ALA A 211 -2.35 -12.94 5.70
N VAL A 212 -1.67 -12.64 4.60
CA VAL A 212 -1.84 -13.35 3.31
C VAL A 212 -1.25 -14.76 3.35
N ALA A 213 -0.09 -14.94 3.99
CA ALA A 213 0.59 -16.23 4.07
C ALA A 213 -0.26 -17.30 4.76
N THR A 214 -1.08 -16.90 5.74
CA THR A 214 -2.00 -17.81 6.45
C THR A 214 -3.28 -18.15 5.69
N VAL A 215 -3.52 -17.56 4.51
CA VAL A 215 -4.64 -17.95 3.64
C VAL A 215 -4.35 -19.33 3.04
N SER A 216 -5.14 -20.32 3.41
CA SER A 216 -5.05 -21.68 2.85
C SER A 216 -5.42 -21.64 1.36
N GLU A 217 -4.52 -22.13 0.50
CA GLU A 217 -4.89 -22.44 -0.88
C GLU A 217 -5.88 -23.60 -0.86
N ARG A 218 -7.10 -23.36 -1.36
CA ARG A 218 -7.97 -24.48 -1.72
C ARG A 218 -7.32 -25.14 -2.93
N ARG A 219 -6.76 -26.33 -2.74
CA ARG A 219 -6.40 -27.27 -3.81
C ARG A 219 -7.66 -27.76 -4.51
#